data_AF-A0A7U8AR98-F1
#
_entry.id   AF-A0A7U8AR98-F1
#
_cell.length_a   1.000
_cell.length_b   1.000
_cell.length_c   1.000
_cell.angle_alpha   90.00
_cell.angle_beta   90.00
_cell.angle_gamma   90.00
#
_symmetry.space_group_name_H-M   'P 1'
#
loop_
_entity.id
_entity.type
_entity.pdbx_description
1 polymer ?
#
loop_
_entity_poly.entity_id
_entity_poly.type
_entity_poly.pdbx_seq_one_letter_code
_entity_poly.pdbx_strand_id
1 'polypeptide(L)'
;MAFGRLVNERIVIDTNNALNYKNKEGEIQQRKVDTALIDVIKEAGQVAAMEHGSVLFSAKVNGDWKNYFVNRDEKTHNIVLRPTNSKNRDDFIYINSNIDEQGYFYYTINQKREAAKELIEGVGITEHQNQDGTKSHYLDTNVRLYNEELKKELSEKGNEFVAVISNAGFKVVNEAEMKAQKQEQQKQQTQEIKEPEKTQEKELER
;
A
#
# COMPACT_ATOMS: atom_id res chain seq x y z
N MET A 1 -0.71 6.18 -6.77
CA MET A 1 -0.51 7.23 -5.75
C MET A 1 -0.26 6.52 -4.43
N ALA A 2 0.65 7.03 -3.62
CA ALA A 2 0.93 6.53 -2.27
C ALA A 2 0.96 7.69 -1.28
N PHE A 3 0.82 7.38 0.00
CA PHE A 3 0.87 8.36 1.08
C PHE A 3 2.05 8.05 2.00
N GLY A 4 2.77 9.09 2.44
CA GLY A 4 3.92 8.94 3.33
C GLY A 4 3.89 9.92 4.49
N ARG A 5 4.41 9.51 5.64
CA ARG A 5 4.49 10.30 6.88
C ARG A 5 5.91 10.32 7.41
N LEU A 6 6.31 11.42 8.03
CA LEU A 6 7.57 11.47 8.75
C LEU A 6 7.40 10.82 10.13
N VAL A 7 8.11 9.73 10.39
CA VAL A 7 8.13 9.03 11.67
C VAL A 7 9.58 8.78 12.05
N ASN A 8 10.04 9.38 13.16
CA ASN A 8 11.42 9.26 13.65
C ASN A 8 12.45 9.48 12.52
N GLU A 9 12.37 10.64 11.85
CA GLU A 9 13.31 11.05 10.78
C GLU A 9 13.26 10.18 9.51
N ARG A 10 12.20 9.39 9.31
CA ARG A 10 12.03 8.50 8.15
C ARG A 10 10.66 8.67 7.53
N ILE A 11 10.60 8.66 6.20
CA ILE A 11 9.32 8.68 5.47
C ILE A 11 8.78 7.25 5.44
N VAL A 12 7.77 6.99 6.25
CA VAL A 12 7.04 5.71 6.28
C VAL A 12 5.87 5.81 5.31
N ILE A 13 5.77 4.82 4.41
CA ILE A 13 4.68 4.73 3.44
C ILE A 13 3.51 4.00 4.09
N ASP A 14 2.32 4.59 3.98
CA ASP A 14 1.07 3.98 4.41
C ASP A 14 0.79 2.79 3.47
N THR A 15 0.82 1.58 4.05
CA THR A 15 0.57 0.33 3.33
C THR A 15 -0.45 -0.54 4.06
N ASN A 16 -1.18 -1.37 3.32
CA ASN A 16 -2.19 -2.24 3.91
C ASN A 16 -1.58 -3.55 4.43
N ASN A 17 -1.07 -3.51 5.66
CA ASN A 17 -0.53 -4.68 6.38
C ASN A 17 -1.55 -5.41 7.27
N ALA A 18 -2.83 -5.00 7.29
CA ALA A 18 -3.86 -5.64 8.11
C ALA A 18 -4.12 -7.06 7.64
N LEU A 19 -4.32 -8.04 8.53
CA LEU A 19 -4.77 -9.38 8.14
C LEU A 19 -6.29 -9.49 8.13
N ASN A 20 -6.98 -8.60 8.83
CA ASN A 20 -8.42 -8.64 8.95
C ASN A 20 -9.12 -7.98 7.75
N TYR A 21 -10.22 -8.56 7.31
CA TYR A 21 -11.19 -7.94 6.40
C TYR A 21 -12.62 -8.24 6.86
N LYS A 22 -13.59 -7.45 6.39
CA LYS A 22 -15.01 -7.75 6.60
C LYS A 22 -15.58 -8.51 5.41
N ASN A 23 -16.22 -9.64 5.64
CA ASN A 23 -16.99 -10.33 4.61
C ASN A 23 -18.29 -9.57 4.28
N LYS A 24 -19.08 -10.09 3.33
CA LYS A 24 -20.35 -9.48 2.91
C LYS A 24 -21.36 -9.43 4.06
N GLU A 25 -21.29 -10.37 5.00
CA GLU A 25 -22.11 -10.40 6.20
C GLU A 25 -21.63 -9.42 7.30
N GLY A 26 -20.48 -8.76 7.13
CA GLY A 26 -19.92 -7.80 8.08
C GLY A 26 -19.04 -8.41 9.18
N GLU A 27 -18.80 -9.72 9.14
CA GLU A 27 -17.95 -10.45 10.07
C GLU A 27 -16.47 -10.23 9.78
N ILE A 28 -15.65 -10.20 10.82
CA ILE A 28 -14.20 -10.08 10.70
C ILE A 28 -13.59 -11.44 10.39
N GLN A 29 -12.95 -11.56 9.23
CA GLN A 29 -12.17 -12.74 8.81
C GLN A 29 -10.69 -12.37 8.66
N GLN A 30 -9.81 -13.37 8.72
CA GLN A 30 -8.38 -13.20 8.47
C GLN A 30 -8.03 -13.69 7.07
N ARG A 31 -7.35 -12.83 6.30
CA ARG A 31 -6.74 -13.22 5.02
C ARG A 31 -5.46 -14.02 5.27
N LYS A 32 -5.05 -14.79 4.26
CA LYS A 32 -3.78 -15.52 4.31
C LYS A 32 -2.60 -14.54 4.37
N VAL A 33 -1.55 -14.95 5.09
CA VAL A 33 -0.33 -14.14 5.29
C VAL A 33 0.32 -13.76 3.97
N ASP A 34 0.42 -14.70 3.02
CA ASP A 34 0.99 -14.46 1.69
C ASP A 34 0.24 -13.37 0.92
N THR A 35 -1.10 -13.35 1.02
CA THR A 35 -1.96 -12.36 0.37
C THR A 35 -1.72 -10.97 0.96
N ALA A 36 -1.65 -10.88 2.29
CA ALA A 36 -1.33 -9.62 2.97
C ALA A 36 0.08 -9.11 2.65
N LEU A 37 1.06 -10.01 2.61
CA LEU A 37 2.44 -9.67 2.22
C LEU A 37 2.49 -9.16 0.79
N ILE A 38 1.80 -9.82 -0.14
CA ILE A 38 1.74 -9.41 -1.54
C ILE A 38 1.21 -7.99 -1.68
N ASP A 39 0.17 -7.61 -0.94
CA ASP A 39 -0.38 -6.25 -1.00
C ASP A 39 0.63 -5.20 -0.55
N VAL A 40 1.30 -5.41 0.59
CA VAL A 40 2.34 -4.50 1.09
C VAL A 40 3.49 -4.39 0.09
N ILE A 41 3.96 -5.52 -0.45
CA ILE A 41 5.07 -5.56 -1.42
C ILE A 41 4.67 -4.88 -2.73
N LYS A 42 3.44 -5.08 -3.20
CA LYS A 42 2.88 -4.44 -4.39
C LYS A 42 2.85 -2.93 -4.21
N GLU A 43 2.36 -2.43 -3.08
CA GLU A 43 2.32 -0.99 -2.78
C GLU A 43 3.75 -0.42 -2.71
N ALA A 44 4.68 -1.11 -2.06
CA ALA A 44 6.09 -0.73 -2.06
C ALA A 44 6.70 -0.69 -3.48
N GLY A 45 6.38 -1.68 -4.30
CA GLY A 45 6.82 -1.75 -5.70
C GLY A 45 6.23 -0.63 -6.56
N GLN A 46 4.99 -0.21 -6.29
CA GLN A 46 4.40 0.97 -6.93
C GLN A 46 5.17 2.23 -6.58
N VAL A 47 5.52 2.45 -5.30
CA VAL A 47 6.34 3.60 -4.89
C VAL A 47 7.72 3.55 -5.54
N ALA A 48 8.34 2.37 -5.60
CA ALA A 48 9.65 2.21 -6.25
C ALA A 48 9.61 2.61 -7.73
N ALA A 49 8.51 2.28 -8.43
CA ALA A 49 8.31 2.66 -9.83
C ALA A 49 7.95 4.14 -10.05
N MET A 50 7.71 4.92 -8.98
CA MET A 50 7.55 6.38 -9.09
C MET A 50 8.88 7.12 -9.17
N GLU A 51 10.00 6.43 -8.90
CA GLU A 51 11.37 6.92 -9.04
C GLU A 51 11.74 8.16 -8.21
N HIS A 52 10.97 8.45 -7.14
CA HIS A 52 11.26 9.55 -6.20
C HIS A 52 12.22 9.16 -5.08
N GLY A 53 13.09 8.19 -5.29
CA GLY A 53 14.06 7.72 -4.30
C GLY A 53 14.03 6.21 -4.06
N SER A 54 14.90 5.75 -3.16
CA SER A 54 15.02 4.31 -2.87
C SER A 54 13.94 3.85 -1.90
N VAL A 55 13.32 2.70 -2.19
CA VAL A 55 12.30 2.10 -1.32
C VAL A 55 12.87 0.91 -0.57
N LEU A 56 12.62 0.87 0.73
CA LEU A 56 13.01 -0.21 1.62
C LEU A 56 11.78 -0.87 2.23
N PHE A 57 11.61 -2.16 1.95
CA PHE A 57 10.65 -3.02 2.63
C PHE A 57 11.36 -3.70 3.81
N SER A 58 10.77 -3.62 4.99
CA SER A 58 11.26 -4.26 6.20
C SER A 58 10.19 -5.21 6.73
N ALA A 59 10.59 -6.40 7.16
CA ALA A 59 9.69 -7.37 7.79
C ALA A 59 10.39 -7.99 8.99
N LYS A 60 9.67 -8.19 10.09
CA LYS A 60 10.16 -8.98 11.22
C LYS A 60 9.99 -10.45 10.88
N VAL A 61 11.07 -11.17 10.59
CA VAL A 61 11.07 -12.58 10.19
C VAL A 61 11.76 -13.38 11.29
N ASN A 62 11.07 -14.36 11.86
CA ASN A 62 11.58 -15.22 12.94
C ASN A 62 12.10 -14.42 14.15
N GLY A 63 11.47 -13.28 14.45
CA GLY A 63 11.85 -12.40 15.55
C GLY A 63 12.78 -11.25 15.16
N ASP A 64 13.46 -11.33 14.02
CA ASP A 64 14.47 -10.36 13.59
C ASP A 64 14.00 -9.48 12.43
N TRP A 65 14.33 -8.19 12.46
CA TRP A 65 14.02 -7.28 11.36
C TRP A 65 14.95 -7.50 10.17
N LYS A 66 14.39 -8.00 9.07
CA LYS A 66 15.05 -8.11 7.77
C LYS A 66 14.65 -6.94 6.88
N ASN A 67 15.62 -6.41 6.14
CA ASN A 67 15.45 -5.23 5.29
C ASN A 67 15.78 -5.57 3.84
N TYR A 68 14.98 -5.08 2.92
CA TYR A 68 15.09 -5.36 1.49
C TYR A 68 14.91 -4.09 0.67
N PHE A 69 15.83 -3.83 -0.26
CA PHE A 69 15.60 -2.85 -1.32
C PHE A 69 14.54 -3.39 -2.28
N VAL A 70 13.53 -2.58 -2.54
CA VAL A 70 12.43 -2.91 -3.45
C VAL A 70 12.77 -2.41 -4.84
N ASN A 71 12.79 -3.31 -5.81
CA ASN A 71 13.01 -2.98 -7.22
C ASN A 71 11.84 -3.50 -8.03
N ARG A 72 11.21 -2.66 -8.85
CA ARG A 72 10.14 -3.07 -9.75
C ARG A 72 10.60 -2.91 -11.18
N ASP A 73 10.46 -3.96 -11.97
CA ASP A 73 10.76 -3.93 -13.39
C ASP A 73 9.63 -3.20 -14.15
N GLU A 74 10.00 -2.22 -14.97
CA GLU A 74 9.01 -1.39 -15.67
C GLU A 74 8.16 -2.19 -16.65
N LYS A 75 8.78 -3.14 -17.37
CA LYS A 75 8.15 -3.89 -18.47
C LYS A 75 7.30 -5.04 -18.00
N THR A 76 7.84 -5.85 -17.09
CA THR A 76 7.20 -7.07 -16.59
C THR A 76 6.37 -6.82 -15.34
N HIS A 77 6.57 -5.66 -14.70
CA HIS A 77 6.00 -5.31 -13.40
C HIS A 77 6.43 -6.22 -12.25
N ASN A 78 7.34 -7.18 -12.50
CA ASN A 78 7.90 -8.04 -11.47
C ASN A 78 8.60 -7.21 -10.39
N ILE A 79 8.49 -7.65 -9.14
CA ILE A 79 9.15 -7.02 -8.00
C ILE A 79 10.24 -7.96 -7.49
N VAL A 80 11.41 -7.39 -7.18
CA VAL A 80 12.52 -8.09 -6.56
C VAL A 80 12.86 -7.41 -5.25
N LEU A 81 12.75 -8.15 -4.15
CA LEU A 81 13.24 -7.74 -2.84
C LEU A 81 14.68 -8.23 -2.70
N ARG A 82 15.61 -7.27 -2.64
CA ARG A 82 17.05 -7.55 -2.50
C ARG A 82 17.46 -7.29 -1.05
N PRO A 83 17.95 -8.28 -0.30
CA PRO A 83 18.40 -8.06 1.08
C PRO A 83 19.46 -6.96 1.14
N THR A 84 19.41 -6.09 2.15
CA THR A 84 20.39 -4.99 2.28
C THR A 84 21.78 -5.47 2.71
N ASN A 85 21.86 -6.68 3.27
CA ASN A 85 23.07 -7.27 3.83
C ASN A 85 23.63 -8.45 3.00
N SER A 86 23.02 -8.78 1.85
CA SER A 86 23.50 -9.86 0.98
C SER A 86 23.52 -9.43 -0.48
N LYS A 87 24.55 -9.89 -1.21
CA LYS A 87 24.65 -9.76 -2.67
C LYS A 87 24.32 -11.07 -3.39
N ASN A 88 24.10 -12.17 -2.64
CA ASN A 88 23.78 -13.45 -3.23
C ASN A 88 22.35 -13.41 -3.81
N ARG A 89 22.21 -13.75 -5.09
CA ARG A 89 20.91 -13.75 -5.78
C ARG A 89 19.97 -14.83 -5.28
N ASP A 90 20.50 -15.88 -4.65
CA ASP A 90 19.67 -16.93 -4.06
C ASP A 90 18.88 -16.43 -2.83
N ASP A 91 19.35 -15.36 -2.19
CA ASP A 91 18.68 -14.71 -1.07
C ASP A 91 17.63 -13.69 -1.52
N PHE A 92 17.51 -13.46 -2.84
CA PHE A 92 16.54 -12.51 -3.38
C PHE A 92 15.15 -13.14 -3.41
N ILE A 93 14.15 -12.34 -3.06
CA ILE A 93 12.76 -12.77 -3.10
C ILE A 93 12.14 -12.14 -4.35
N TYR A 94 11.61 -13.00 -5.21
CA TYR A 94 11.00 -12.63 -6.48
C TYR A 94 9.49 -12.68 -6.36
N ILE A 95 8.83 -11.62 -6.77
CA ILE A 95 7.37 -11.50 -6.81
C ILE A 95 7.00 -11.31 -8.27
N ASN A 96 6.39 -12.35 -8.83
CA ASN A 96 6.05 -12.42 -10.24
C ASN A 96 4.68 -11.77 -10.45
N SER A 97 4.62 -10.92 -11.46
CA SER A 97 3.41 -10.39 -12.04
C SER A 97 2.84 -11.41 -13.02
N ASN A 98 1.54 -11.68 -12.93
CA ASN A 98 0.82 -12.65 -13.76
C ASN A 98 -0.50 -12.04 -14.22
N ILE A 99 -1.02 -12.58 -15.32
CA ILE A 99 -2.35 -12.29 -15.84
C ILE A 99 -3.10 -13.61 -15.89
N ASP A 100 -4.30 -13.66 -15.32
CA ASP A 100 -5.14 -14.86 -15.40
C ASP A 100 -5.87 -14.96 -16.76
N GLU A 101 -6.64 -16.04 -16.95
CA GLU A 101 -7.39 -16.28 -18.19
C GLU A 101 -8.43 -15.19 -18.51
N GLN A 102 -8.83 -14.41 -17.50
CA GLN A 102 -9.84 -13.36 -17.60
C GLN A 102 -9.19 -11.97 -17.81
N GLY A 103 -7.86 -11.90 -17.86
CA GLY A 103 -7.12 -10.66 -18.02
C GLY A 103 -6.85 -9.93 -16.71
N TYR A 104 -7.18 -10.51 -15.55
CA TYR A 104 -6.89 -9.88 -14.26
C TYR A 104 -5.43 -10.04 -13.88
N PHE A 105 -4.86 -8.92 -13.46
CA PHE A 105 -3.48 -8.83 -13.04
C PHE A 105 -3.32 -9.19 -11.55
N TYR A 106 -2.42 -10.12 -11.24
CA TYR A 106 -2.13 -10.53 -9.87
C TYR A 106 -0.64 -10.83 -9.65
N TYR A 107 -0.21 -10.76 -8.39
CA TYR A 107 1.16 -11.07 -8.01
C TYR A 107 1.24 -12.42 -7.29
N THR A 108 2.36 -13.12 -7.47
CA THR A 108 2.69 -14.34 -6.71
C THR A 108 4.11 -14.26 -6.19
N ILE A 109 4.32 -14.63 -4.92
CA ILE A 109 5.67 -14.78 -4.37
C ILE A 109 6.26 -16.10 -4.89
N ASN A 110 7.48 -16.07 -5.42
CA ASN A 110 8.16 -17.26 -5.92
C ASN A 110 8.68 -18.13 -4.77
N GLN A 111 7.82 -19.01 -4.26
CA GLN A 111 8.12 -19.93 -3.16
C GLN A 111 9.07 -21.07 -3.52
N LYS A 112 9.61 -21.14 -4.76
CA LYS A 112 10.68 -22.10 -5.09
C LYS A 112 12.01 -21.73 -4.41
N ARG A 113 12.14 -20.51 -3.89
CA ARG A 113 13.30 -20.02 -3.16
C ARG A 113 13.07 -20.12 -1.65
N GLU A 114 14.05 -20.65 -0.92
CA GLU A 114 13.96 -20.78 0.55
C GLU A 114 13.79 -19.42 1.24
N ALA A 115 14.47 -18.37 0.78
CA ALA A 115 14.30 -17.02 1.31
C ALA A 115 12.84 -16.51 1.21
N ALA A 116 12.10 -16.92 0.18
CA ALA A 116 10.71 -16.53 0.00
C ALA A 116 9.78 -17.30 0.94
N LYS A 117 10.03 -18.61 1.14
CA LYS A 117 9.30 -19.41 2.13
C LYS A 117 9.53 -18.88 3.54
N GLU A 118 10.79 -18.61 3.88
CA GLU A 118 11.17 -18.07 5.18
C GLU A 118 10.47 -16.74 5.49
N LEU A 119 10.33 -15.86 4.50
CA LEU A 119 9.56 -14.62 4.67
C LEU A 119 8.09 -14.90 4.98
N ILE A 120 7.43 -15.79 4.21
CA ILE A 120 6.00 -16.07 4.36
C ILE A 120 5.70 -16.78 5.69
N GLU A 121 6.50 -17.78 6.03
CA GLU A 121 6.30 -18.62 7.21
C GLU A 121 6.76 -17.92 8.50
N GLY A 122 7.79 -17.07 8.40
CA GLY A 122 8.43 -16.44 9.55
C GLY A 122 7.99 -15.01 9.85
N VAL A 123 7.18 -14.36 9.00
CA VAL A 123 6.77 -12.97 9.24
C VAL A 123 5.95 -12.85 10.53
N GLY A 124 6.32 -11.88 11.36
CA GLY A 124 5.65 -11.58 12.62
C GLY A 124 4.25 -11.02 12.39
N ILE A 125 3.37 -11.32 13.34
CA ILE A 125 2.00 -10.80 13.38
C ILE A 125 1.78 -10.17 14.75
N THR A 126 1.37 -8.91 14.77
CA THR A 126 0.97 -8.21 15.99
C THR A 126 -0.55 -8.20 16.11
N GLU A 127 -1.04 -8.58 17.28
CA GLU A 127 -2.45 -8.48 17.67
C GLU A 127 -2.70 -7.15 18.40
N HIS A 128 -3.79 -6.48 18.03
CA HIS A 128 -4.32 -5.29 18.70
C HIS A 128 -5.75 -5.55 19.15
N GLN A 129 -6.04 -5.23 20.41
CA GLN A 129 -7.41 -5.23 20.92
C GLN A 129 -8.07 -3.89 20.60
N ASN A 130 -9.19 -3.95 19.88
CA ASN A 130 -10.01 -2.80 19.53
C ASN A 130 -10.88 -2.37 20.73
N GLN A 131 -11.39 -1.15 20.70
CA GLN A 131 -12.22 -0.59 21.78
C GLN A 131 -13.54 -1.36 22.00
N ASP A 132 -14.05 -2.01 20.95
CA ASP A 132 -15.24 -2.86 21.00
C ASP A 132 -14.95 -4.30 21.50
N GLY A 133 -13.71 -4.57 21.91
CA GLY A 133 -13.25 -5.87 22.39
C GLY A 133 -12.85 -6.86 21.29
N THR A 134 -13.02 -6.51 20.00
CA THR A 134 -12.57 -7.35 18.89
C THR A 134 -11.04 -7.29 18.71
N LYS A 135 -10.48 -8.25 17.97
CA LYS A 135 -9.03 -8.35 17.74
C LYS A 135 -8.67 -8.08 16.28
N SER A 136 -7.76 -7.14 16.06
CA SER A 136 -7.14 -6.85 14.77
C SER A 136 -5.72 -7.40 14.74
N HIS A 137 -5.30 -7.94 13.61
CA HIS A 137 -4.01 -8.57 13.40
C HIS A 137 -3.33 -7.87 12.23
N TYR A 138 -2.05 -7.60 12.36
CA TYR A 138 -1.27 -6.88 11.36
C TYR A 138 0.06 -7.58 11.15
N LEU A 139 0.54 -7.60 9.91
CA LEU A 139 1.89 -8.02 9.62
C LEU A 139 2.89 -7.02 10.21
N ASP A 140 3.95 -7.54 10.82
CA ASP A 140 5.10 -6.76 11.29
C ASP A 140 5.98 -6.35 10.11
N THR A 141 5.43 -5.47 9.28
CA THR A 141 6.08 -4.94 8.07
C THR A 141 6.12 -3.42 8.09
N ASN A 142 7.11 -2.84 7.42
CA ASN A 142 7.27 -1.40 7.28
C ASN A 142 7.85 -1.09 5.90
N VAL A 143 7.29 -0.09 5.21
CA VAL A 143 7.81 0.41 3.93
C VAL A 143 8.30 1.82 4.13
N ARG A 144 9.55 2.09 3.70
CA ARG A 144 10.19 3.40 3.84
C ARG A 144 10.63 3.92 2.49
N LEU A 145 10.51 5.22 2.29
CA LEU A 145 11.07 5.94 1.16
C LEU A 145 12.26 6.80 1.62
N TYR A 146 13.40 6.64 0.95
CA TYR A 146 14.56 7.50 1.11
C TYR A 146 14.53 8.61 0.07
N ASN A 147 14.09 9.79 0.51
CA ASN A 147 14.08 11.02 -0.27
C ASN A 147 14.37 12.21 0.66
N GLU A 148 15.56 12.80 0.56
CA GLU A 148 16.02 13.87 1.45
C GLU A 148 15.24 15.18 1.26
N GLU A 149 14.83 15.49 0.03
CA GLU A 149 14.06 16.69 -0.28
C GLU A 149 12.67 16.62 0.39
N LEU A 150 11.95 15.52 0.17
CA LEU A 150 10.64 15.30 0.76
C LEU A 150 10.72 15.17 2.28
N LYS A 151 11.79 14.55 2.80
CA LYS A 151 12.03 14.45 4.24
C LYS A 151 12.17 15.84 4.85
N LYS A 152 12.97 16.71 4.23
CA LYS A 152 13.15 18.10 4.67
C LYS A 152 11.84 18.86 4.65
N GLU A 153 11.07 18.78 3.56
CA GLU A 153 9.77 19.46 3.46
C GLU A 153 8.78 18.99 4.55
N LEU A 154 8.68 17.69 4.80
CA LEU A 154 7.84 17.15 5.90
C LEU A 154 8.32 17.62 7.28
N SER A 155 9.64 17.69 7.50
CA SER A 155 10.23 18.11 8.77
C SER A 155 9.95 19.59 9.05
N GLU A 156 9.99 20.44 8.03
CA GLU A 156 9.70 21.87 8.14
C GLU A 156 8.22 22.16 8.37
N LYS A 157 7.31 21.35 7.80
CA LYS A 157 5.86 21.56 7.94
C LYS A 157 5.25 20.96 9.21
N GLY A 158 5.81 19.88 9.74
CA GLY A 158 5.35 19.25 10.99
C GLY A 158 4.45 18.03 10.81
N ASN A 159 4.01 17.46 11.93
CA ASN A 159 3.43 16.12 12.00
C ASN A 159 2.00 16.01 11.45
N GLU A 160 1.26 17.12 11.32
CA GLU A 160 -0.07 17.14 10.71
C GLU A 160 -0.05 17.06 9.18
N PHE A 161 1.13 17.04 8.56
CA PHE A 161 1.31 16.98 7.13
C PHE A 161 1.66 15.57 6.64
N VAL A 162 1.17 15.24 5.45
CA VAL A 162 1.41 13.97 4.77
C VAL A 162 1.93 14.23 3.36
N ALA A 163 2.83 13.36 2.90
CA ALA A 163 3.28 13.33 1.53
C ALA A 163 2.28 12.57 0.66
N VAL A 164 1.93 13.15 -0.48
CA VAL A 164 1.23 12.48 -1.58
C VAL A 164 2.24 12.23 -2.68
N ILE A 165 2.48 10.96 -3.00
CA ILE A 165 3.54 10.53 -3.92
C ILE A 165 2.89 9.88 -5.13
N SER A 166 3.32 10.28 -6.33
CA SER A 166 2.76 9.82 -7.60
C SER A 166 3.82 9.83 -8.70
N ASN A 167 3.52 9.24 -9.85
CA ASN A 167 4.42 9.29 -11.02
C ASN A 167 4.73 10.73 -11.47
N ALA A 168 3.81 11.68 -11.27
CA ALA A 168 3.97 13.08 -11.66
C ALA A 168 4.84 13.89 -10.67
N GLY A 169 5.19 13.34 -9.52
CA GLY A 169 5.88 14.05 -8.44
C GLY A 169 5.29 13.75 -7.07
N PHE A 170 5.83 14.42 -6.07
CA PHE A 170 5.30 14.42 -4.70
C PHE A 170 4.86 15.84 -4.27
N LYS A 171 3.98 15.89 -3.29
CA LYS A 171 3.58 17.14 -2.62
C LYS A 171 3.27 16.89 -1.15
N VAL A 172 3.51 17.88 -0.30
CA VAL A 172 3.16 17.81 1.12
C VAL A 172 1.90 18.63 1.40
N VAL A 173 0.89 17.97 1.98
CA VAL A 173 -0.44 18.55 2.24
C VAL A 173 -0.88 18.27 3.67
N ASN A 174 -1.74 19.12 4.22
CA ASN A 174 -2.29 18.91 5.56
C ASN A 174 -3.31 17.74 5.53
N GLU A 175 -3.20 16.81 6.48
CA GLU A 175 -4.05 15.61 6.51
C GLU A 175 -5.54 15.94 6.74
N ALA A 176 -5.83 16.90 7.61
CA ALA A 176 -7.20 17.27 7.95
C ALA A 176 -7.90 17.94 6.75
N GLU A 177 -7.20 18.85 6.07
CA GLU A 177 -7.69 19.50 4.86
C GLU A 177 -7.95 18.48 3.74
N MET A 178 -7.04 17.53 3.54
CA MET A 178 -7.23 16.46 2.54
C MET A 178 -8.46 15.60 2.86
N LYS A 179 -8.68 15.25 4.13
CA LYS A 179 -9.87 14.47 4.55
C LYS A 179 -11.16 15.28 4.35
N ALA A 180 -11.16 16.56 4.67
CA ALA A 180 -12.30 17.45 4.45
C ALA A 180 -12.65 17.55 2.95
N GLN A 181 -11.66 17.78 2.09
CA GLN A 181 -11.86 17.82 0.63
C GLN A 181 -12.41 16.50 0.07
N LYS A 182 -11.92 15.34 0.53
CA LYS A 182 -12.47 14.04 0.13
C LYS A 182 -13.94 13.87 0.53
N GLN A 183 -14.31 14.32 1.73
CA GLN A 183 -15.70 14.24 2.19
C GLN A 183 -16.62 15.18 1.40
N GLU A 184 -16.16 16.37 1.04
CA GLU A 184 -16.92 17.30 0.20
C GLU A 184 -17.12 16.77 -1.23
N GLN A 185 -16.07 16.20 -1.84
CA GLN A 185 -16.16 15.56 -3.16
C GLN A 185 -17.12 14.36 -3.15
N GLN A 186 -17.11 13.53 -2.11
CA GLN A 186 -18.07 12.43 -1.97
C GLN A 186 -19.50 12.94 -1.82
N LYS A 187 -19.72 14.02 -1.06
CA LYS A 187 -21.04 14.65 -0.92
C LYS A 187 -21.54 15.21 -2.25
N GLN A 188 -20.67 15.85 -3.04
CA GLN A 188 -21.02 16.39 -4.37
C GLN A 188 -21.36 15.26 -5.37
N GLN A 189 -20.54 14.20 -5.44
CA GLN A 189 -20.82 13.04 -6.30
C GLN A 189 -22.12 12.31 -5.90
N THR A 190 -22.47 12.29 -4.61
CA THR A 190 -23.73 11.67 -4.15
C THR A 190 -24.96 12.55 -4.42
N GLN A 191 -24.77 13.88 -4.58
CA GLN A 191 -25.85 14.81 -4.95
C GLN A 191 -26.12 14.79 -6.46
N GLU A 192 -25.09 14.70 -7.31
CA GLU A 192 -25.25 14.60 -8.78
C GLU A 192 -25.99 13.33 -9.23
N ILE A 193 -25.91 12.22 -8.49
CA ILE A 193 -26.64 10.98 -8.80
C ILE A 193 -28.15 11.09 -8.49
N LYS A 194 -28.60 12.13 -7.76
CA LYS A 194 -29.99 12.28 -7.30
C LYS A 194 -30.88 13.20 -8.13
N GLU A 195 -30.39 13.83 -9.20
CA GLU A 195 -31.26 14.56 -10.13
C GLU A 195 -31.60 13.70 -11.36
N PRO A 196 -32.80 13.09 -11.43
CA PRO A 196 -33.36 12.72 -12.72
C PRO A 196 -33.86 13.98 -13.43
N GLU A 197 -33.28 14.28 -14.60
CA GLU A 197 -33.85 15.23 -15.54
C GLU A 197 -35.31 14.84 -15.85
N LYS A 198 -36.26 15.69 -15.46
CA LYS A 198 -37.63 15.62 -15.97
C LYS A 198 -37.61 16.09 -17.43
N THR A 199 -37.60 15.15 -18.36
CA THR A 199 -37.90 15.42 -19.76
C THR A 199 -39.37 15.87 -19.86
N GLN A 200 -39.60 17.15 -20.17
CA GLN A 200 -40.91 17.64 -20.59
C GLN A 200 -41.18 17.14 -22.01
N GLU A 201 -42.11 16.20 -22.15
CA GLU A 201 -42.70 15.84 -23.45
C GLU A 201 -43.45 17.07 -24.00
N LYS A 202 -43.04 17.52 -25.19
CA LYS A 202 -43.82 18.44 -26.01
C LYS A 202 -44.97 17.65 -26.65
N GLU A 203 -46.20 17.95 -26.23
CA GLU A 203 -47.41 17.62 -27.00
C GLU A 203 -47.34 18.29 -28.38
N LEU A 204 -47.38 17.46 -29.42
CA LEU A 204 -47.71 17.88 -30.79
C LEU A 204 -49.24 17.84 -30.92
N GLU A 205 -49.89 19.00 -30.94
CA GLU A 205 -51.29 19.09 -31.39
C GLU A 205 -51.37 18.89 -32.91
N ARG A 206 -52.37 18.11 -33.33
CA ARG A 206 -52.82 17.94 -34.72
C ARG A 206 -54.07 18.78 -34.96
#